data_AF-A0A3D1H6T4-F1
#
_entry.id   AF-A0A3D1H6T4-F1
#
_cell.length_a   1.000
_cell.length_b   1.000
_cell.length_c   1.000
_cell.angle_alpha   90.00
_cell.angle_beta   90.00
_cell.angle_gamma   90.00
#
_symmetry.space_group_name_H-M   'P 1'
#
loop_
_entity.id
_entity.type
_entity.pdbx_description
1 polymer ?
#
loop_
_entity_poly.entity_id
_entity_poly.type
_entity_poly.pdbx_seq_one_letter_code
_entity_poly.pdbx_strand_id
1 'polypeptide(L)'
;MRMSQKKISLILWITMLTLFSLPSRAQLYSLTSTDFYIYFDSDSYVVSPEQQDLLTSKILQIGGTNIKEIYVEGHTDTFATAQYNQVLASKRAQSTVQALVQMGVPDRFIKTESFGESQVISQNQKENRRAKIFFIYETDNKSRLSPPKFIVIKTIDKKTKKPINASIGFDYKDQEMRFATTSKSGISGTFEMLGEELKISASAVNYLSVYYDVPSSDIDKPRDTLVYTLELAKVKITGSFTFNNIYFFTDTDEIKPESTPELHKLLALLQRNSVSFIEIQGHMNYPLDRPMNAIQSQYNKELSYKRAKAINDYLVRSGVDQKRLTYVGMSNSRMKFKFPASKAQEDQNKRVEIYTLKEI
;
A
#
# COMPACT_ATOMS: atom_id res chain seq x y z
N MET A 1 88.31 -17.96 1.96
CA MET A 1 88.33 -18.64 0.64
C MET A 1 87.11 -19.53 0.56
N ARG A 2 86.30 -19.36 -0.49
CA ARG A 2 84.98 -19.99 -0.66
C ARG A 2 85.12 -21.24 -1.55
N MET A 3 84.12 -22.12 -1.42
CA MET A 3 83.66 -23.17 -2.37
C MET A 3 84.18 -24.59 -2.20
N SER A 4 83.25 -25.51 -1.95
CA SER A 4 82.68 -26.39 -2.99
C SER A 4 81.78 -27.44 -2.32
N GLN A 5 80.53 -27.58 -2.78
CA GLN A 5 80.01 -28.87 -3.23
C GLN A 5 78.62 -28.74 -3.87
N LYS A 6 78.46 -29.43 -5.00
CA LYS A 6 77.26 -29.57 -5.84
C LYS A 6 76.25 -30.53 -5.19
N LYS A 7 74.95 -30.33 -5.42
CA LYS A 7 73.98 -31.42 -5.65
C LYS A 7 72.88 -31.01 -6.66
N ILE A 8 72.87 -31.75 -7.77
CA ILE A 8 71.76 -32.40 -8.49
C ILE A 8 70.44 -31.60 -8.65
N SER A 9 70.09 -31.30 -9.91
CA SER A 9 68.76 -30.83 -10.31
C SER A 9 68.06 -31.90 -11.16
N LEU A 10 66.83 -32.24 -10.75
CA LEU A 10 65.91 -33.15 -11.42
C LEU A 10 64.92 -32.29 -12.24
N ILE A 11 64.81 -32.59 -13.54
CA ILE A 11 63.83 -31.98 -14.45
C ILE A 11 62.52 -32.76 -14.32
N LEU A 12 61.40 -32.07 -14.11
CA LEU A 12 60.06 -32.62 -14.38
C LEU A 12 59.24 -31.60 -15.19
N TRP A 13 58.67 -32.08 -16.29
CA TRP A 13 57.86 -31.32 -17.23
C TRP A 13 56.53 -30.89 -16.60
N ILE A 14 56.16 -29.62 -16.74
CA ILE A 14 54.81 -29.12 -16.43
C ILE A 14 54.09 -28.84 -17.74
N THR A 15 53.05 -29.63 -18.00
CA THR A 15 52.07 -29.44 -19.07
C THR A 15 51.34 -28.11 -18.91
N MET A 16 51.31 -27.32 -19.98
CA MET A 16 50.63 -26.04 -20.08
C MET A 16 49.10 -26.25 -20.03
N LEU A 17 48.49 -26.04 -18.86
CA LEU A 17 47.04 -25.82 -18.76
C LEU A 17 46.81 -24.31 -18.89
N THR A 18 46.31 -23.86 -20.03
CA THR A 18 45.83 -22.48 -20.20
C THR A 18 44.57 -22.30 -19.34
N LEU A 19 44.73 -21.79 -18.13
CA LEU A 19 43.64 -21.16 -17.40
C LEU A 19 43.22 -19.91 -18.17
N PHE A 20 42.06 -19.97 -18.82
CA PHE A 20 41.32 -18.75 -19.15
C PHE A 20 40.93 -18.12 -17.81
N SER A 21 41.69 -17.11 -17.38
CA SER A 21 41.25 -16.21 -16.33
C SER A 21 40.13 -15.35 -16.90
N LEU A 22 38.88 -15.77 -16.70
CA LEU A 22 37.78 -14.81 -16.73
C LEU A 22 38.09 -13.78 -15.64
N PRO A 23 38.25 -12.48 -15.96
CA PRO A 23 38.34 -11.50 -14.91
C PRO A 23 36.97 -11.49 -14.23
N SER A 24 36.89 -12.09 -13.03
CA SER A 24 35.80 -11.83 -12.11
C SER A 24 35.87 -10.34 -11.80
N ARG A 25 35.10 -9.56 -12.54
CA ARG A 25 34.89 -8.16 -12.26
C ARG A 25 34.09 -8.12 -10.96
N ALA A 26 34.80 -8.20 -9.83
CA ALA A 26 34.25 -7.87 -8.53
C ALA A 26 33.80 -6.41 -8.65
N GLN A 27 32.52 -6.20 -8.95
CA GLN A 27 31.90 -4.91 -8.89
C GLN A 27 31.95 -4.51 -7.42
N LEU A 28 32.85 -3.59 -7.07
CA LEU A 28 32.79 -2.89 -5.80
C LEU A 28 31.49 -2.10 -5.81
N TYR A 29 30.43 -2.66 -5.22
CA TYR A 29 29.22 -1.92 -4.94
C TYR A 29 29.54 -0.91 -3.85
N SER A 30 29.32 0.39 -4.07
CA SER A 30 29.38 1.33 -2.94
C SER A 30 28.14 1.13 -2.08
N LEU A 31 28.28 0.34 -1.02
CA LEU A 31 27.28 0.27 0.03
C LEU A 31 27.28 1.61 0.76
N THR A 32 26.14 2.28 0.76
CA THR A 32 25.93 3.47 1.58
C THR A 32 25.15 3.07 2.83
N SER A 33 25.48 3.74 3.93
CA SER A 33 24.76 3.60 5.18
C SER A 33 24.27 4.94 5.71
N THR A 34 23.04 4.97 6.20
CA THR A 34 22.42 6.17 6.78
C THR A 34 21.66 5.78 8.04
N ASP A 35 21.95 6.49 9.13
CA ASP A 35 21.08 6.52 10.29
C ASP A 35 19.78 7.25 9.92
N PHE A 36 18.67 6.74 10.44
CA PHE A 36 17.36 7.33 10.31
C PHE A 36 16.59 7.07 11.60
N TYR A 37 15.80 8.02 12.05
CA TYR A 37 15.13 7.95 13.34
C TYR A 37 13.64 8.18 13.17
N ILE A 38 12.85 7.35 13.85
CA ILE A 38 11.46 7.65 14.11
C ILE A 38 11.22 7.77 15.60
N TYR A 39 10.23 8.57 15.99
CA TYR A 39 9.97 8.92 17.38
C TYR A 39 8.61 8.44 17.85
N PHE A 40 8.50 8.25 19.16
CA PHE A 40 7.30 7.75 19.82
C PHE A 40 6.84 8.69 20.93
N ASP A 41 5.52 8.70 21.13
CA ASP A 41 4.93 9.33 22.30
C ASP A 41 5.33 8.59 23.59
N SER A 42 5.10 9.28 24.73
CA SER A 42 5.35 8.71 26.05
C SER A 42 4.52 7.43 26.24
N ASP A 43 5.14 6.39 26.79
CA ASP A 43 4.51 5.07 27.00
C ASP A 43 3.80 4.52 25.73
N SER A 44 4.37 4.78 24.56
CA SER A 44 3.82 4.32 23.29
C SER A 44 4.88 3.62 22.45
N TYR A 45 4.42 2.61 21.72
CA TYR A 45 5.12 1.92 20.65
C TYR A 45 4.33 2.01 19.33
N VAL A 46 3.29 2.85 19.28
CA VAL A 46 2.50 3.10 18.07
C VAL A 46 3.28 4.05 17.17
N VAL A 47 3.56 3.62 15.94
CA VAL A 47 4.17 4.49 14.92
C VAL A 47 3.09 5.46 14.44
N SER A 48 3.30 6.76 14.65
CA SER A 48 2.33 7.77 14.21
C SER A 48 2.25 7.83 12.68
N PRO A 49 1.13 8.30 12.09
CA PRO A 49 1.03 8.47 10.64
C PRO A 49 2.16 9.33 10.05
N GLU A 50 2.57 10.38 10.77
CA GLU A 50 3.64 11.28 10.36
C GLU A 50 5.01 10.56 10.34
N GLN A 51 5.28 9.67 11.30
CA GLN A 51 6.49 8.83 11.31
C GLN A 51 6.45 7.78 10.21
N GLN A 52 5.28 7.21 9.93
CA GLN A 52 5.08 6.27 8.83
C GLN A 52 5.33 6.92 7.47
N ASP A 53 4.91 8.18 7.30
CA ASP A 53 5.18 8.99 6.11
C ASP A 53 6.66 9.25 5.89
N LEU A 54 7.38 9.59 6.97
CA LEU A 54 8.82 9.83 6.93
C LEU A 54 9.57 8.56 6.54
N LEU A 55 9.19 7.42 7.14
CA LEU A 55 9.77 6.11 6.85
C LEU A 55 9.51 5.68 5.39
N THR A 56 8.27 5.85 4.91
CA THR A 56 7.89 5.57 3.51
C THR A 56 8.71 6.42 2.55
N SER A 57 8.85 7.72 2.84
CA SER A 57 9.65 8.63 2.01
C SER A 57 11.12 8.23 1.95
N LYS A 58 11.68 7.74 3.08
CA LYS A 58 13.06 7.24 3.14
C LYS A 58 13.25 5.97 2.30
N ILE A 59 12.33 5.00 2.38
CA ILE A 59 12.36 3.78 1.56
C ILE A 59 12.29 4.13 0.07
N LEU A 60 11.39 5.05 -0.31
CA LEU A 60 11.26 5.54 -1.67
C LEU A 60 12.51 6.25 -2.18
N GLN A 61 13.18 7.03 -1.32
CA GLN A 61 14.43 7.70 -1.65
C GLN A 61 15.55 6.69 -1.93
N ILE A 62 15.63 5.63 -1.12
CA ILE A 62 16.65 4.58 -1.27
C ILE A 62 16.39 3.72 -2.52
N GLY A 63 15.14 3.46 -2.85
CA GLY A 63 14.73 2.45 -3.83
C GLY A 63 14.72 1.07 -3.17
N GLY A 64 13.53 0.49 -2.96
CA GLY A 64 13.34 -0.69 -2.11
C GLY A 64 14.19 -1.91 -2.47
N THR A 65 14.71 -2.01 -3.70
CA THR A 65 15.56 -3.15 -4.13
C THR A 65 17.05 -2.91 -3.97
N ASN A 66 17.44 -1.67 -3.69
CA ASN A 66 18.80 -1.34 -3.31
C ASN A 66 19.09 -1.76 -1.87
N ILE A 67 18.04 -1.92 -1.05
CA ILE A 67 18.14 -2.35 0.36
C ILE A 67 18.66 -3.80 0.41
N LYS A 68 19.77 -3.98 1.10
CA LYS A 68 20.37 -5.29 1.40
C LYS A 68 20.03 -5.74 2.81
N GLU A 69 20.17 -4.82 3.75
CA GLU A 69 19.87 -5.05 5.16
C GLU A 69 19.31 -3.78 5.79
N ILE A 70 18.46 -3.95 6.79
CA ILE A 70 17.96 -2.91 7.67
C ILE A 70 18.18 -3.38 9.10
N TYR A 71 18.80 -2.56 9.92
CA TYR A 71 18.87 -2.79 11.37
C TYR A 71 17.92 -1.82 12.06
N VAL A 72 17.09 -2.34 12.96
CA VAL A 72 16.09 -1.58 13.70
C VAL A 72 16.35 -1.75 15.19
N GLU A 73 16.67 -0.66 15.85
CA GLU A 73 17.04 -0.62 17.26
C GLU A 73 15.99 0.16 18.05
N GLY A 74 15.40 -0.47 19.06
CA GLY A 74 14.44 0.15 19.95
C GLY A 74 15.12 0.86 21.13
N HIS A 75 14.67 2.09 21.43
CA HIS A 75 15.16 2.85 22.58
C HIS A 75 14.02 3.47 23.39
N THR A 76 14.31 3.73 24.67
CA THR A 76 13.45 4.46 25.58
C THR A 76 14.18 5.61 26.24
N ASP A 77 13.39 6.46 26.86
CA ASP A 77 13.86 7.47 27.79
C ASP A 77 14.03 6.84 29.19
N THR A 78 14.51 7.59 30.17
CA THR A 78 14.96 7.05 31.47
C THR A 78 13.88 7.10 32.55
N PHE A 79 12.62 7.24 32.16
CA PHE A 79 11.53 7.51 33.11
C PHE A 79 11.11 6.29 33.95
N ALA A 80 11.17 5.09 33.35
CA ALA A 80 10.69 3.85 33.95
C ALA A 80 11.84 2.91 34.34
N THR A 81 11.52 1.70 34.84
CA THR A 81 12.55 0.72 35.20
C THR A 81 13.24 0.16 33.96
N ALA A 82 14.51 -0.22 34.09
CA ALA A 82 15.29 -0.83 33.01
C ALA A 82 14.58 -2.02 32.35
N GLN A 83 13.94 -2.91 33.13
CA GLN A 83 13.21 -4.06 32.60
C GLN A 83 11.99 -3.64 31.78
N TYR A 84 11.22 -2.68 32.27
CA TYR A 84 10.07 -2.16 31.55
C TYR A 84 10.52 -1.47 30.26
N ASN A 85 11.57 -0.65 30.35
CA ASN A 85 12.15 0.06 29.23
C ASN A 85 12.70 -0.88 28.16
N GLN A 86 13.29 -2.02 28.56
CA GLN A 86 13.72 -3.06 27.64
C GLN A 86 12.55 -3.66 26.84
N VAL A 87 11.42 -3.91 27.49
CA VAL A 87 10.20 -4.41 26.83
C VAL A 87 9.61 -3.35 25.90
N LEU A 88 9.51 -2.10 26.34
CA LEU A 88 8.96 -1.01 25.54
C LEU A 88 9.82 -0.72 24.31
N ALA A 89 11.15 -0.72 24.45
CA ALA A 89 12.07 -0.63 23.32
C ALA A 89 11.88 -1.78 22.32
N SER A 90 11.76 -3.02 22.81
CA SER A 90 11.51 -4.19 21.95
C SER A 90 10.20 -4.03 21.15
N LYS A 91 9.13 -3.56 21.81
CA LYS A 91 7.85 -3.25 21.13
C LYS A 91 8.00 -2.15 20.08
N ARG A 92 8.77 -1.09 20.35
CA ARG A 92 9.05 -0.01 19.38
C ARG A 92 9.81 -0.52 18.15
N ALA A 93 10.83 -1.37 18.36
CA ALA A 93 11.55 -2.00 17.28
C ALA A 93 10.59 -2.87 16.43
N GLN A 94 9.80 -3.72 17.07
CA GLN A 94 8.82 -4.58 16.39
C GLN A 94 7.75 -3.80 15.62
N SER A 95 7.18 -2.73 16.18
CA SER A 95 6.24 -1.87 15.45
C SER A 95 6.87 -1.23 14.22
N THR A 96 8.14 -0.84 14.31
CA THR A 96 8.90 -0.28 13.19
C THR A 96 9.13 -1.33 12.11
N VAL A 97 9.46 -2.58 12.48
CA VAL A 97 9.53 -3.71 11.54
C VAL A 97 8.20 -3.96 10.87
N GLN A 98 7.10 -4.01 11.63
CA GLN A 98 5.77 -4.19 11.07
C GLN A 98 5.44 -3.08 10.05
N ALA A 99 5.80 -1.83 10.34
CA ALA A 99 5.64 -0.74 9.39
C ALA A 99 6.48 -0.95 8.11
N LEU A 100 7.75 -1.38 8.23
CA LEU A 100 8.61 -1.70 7.07
C LEU A 100 8.06 -2.86 6.23
N VAL A 101 7.59 -3.94 6.88
CA VAL A 101 7.00 -5.10 6.21
C VAL A 101 5.69 -4.75 5.52
N GLN A 102 4.85 -3.91 6.14
CA GLN A 102 3.65 -3.36 5.49
C GLN A 102 3.98 -2.48 4.28
N MET A 103 5.17 -1.88 4.26
CA MET A 103 5.72 -1.17 3.10
C MET A 103 6.48 -2.11 2.15
N GLY A 104 6.22 -3.41 2.18
CA GLY A 104 6.75 -4.38 1.24
C GLY A 104 8.23 -4.74 1.43
N VAL A 105 8.89 -4.27 2.49
CA VAL A 105 10.25 -4.72 2.81
C VAL A 105 10.18 -6.16 3.31
N PRO A 106 10.84 -7.13 2.66
CA PRO A 106 10.87 -8.51 3.15
C PRO A 106 11.52 -8.58 4.54
N ASP A 107 10.85 -9.25 5.48
CA ASP A 107 11.29 -9.42 6.87
C ASP A 107 12.72 -9.99 6.97
N ARG A 108 13.11 -10.87 6.03
CA ARG A 108 14.47 -11.42 5.95
C ARG A 108 15.60 -10.40 5.79
N PHE A 109 15.30 -9.16 5.39
CA PHE A 109 16.30 -8.08 5.31
C PHE A 109 16.40 -7.29 6.62
N ILE A 110 15.51 -7.54 7.57
CA ILE A 110 15.38 -6.73 8.77
C ILE A 110 15.98 -7.50 9.96
N LYS A 111 16.89 -6.84 10.67
CA LYS A 111 17.45 -7.31 11.94
C LYS A 111 17.01 -6.36 13.03
N THR A 112 16.65 -6.89 14.19
CA THR A 112 16.11 -6.10 15.30
C THR A 112 16.86 -6.30 16.58
N GLU A 113 17.09 -5.19 17.29
CA GLU A 113 17.67 -5.17 18.62
C GLU A 113 16.88 -4.24 19.55
N SER A 114 17.01 -4.48 20.85
CA SER A 114 16.39 -3.65 21.89
C SER A 114 17.44 -3.20 22.89
N PHE A 115 17.56 -1.89 23.09
CA PHE A 115 18.53 -1.32 24.02
C PHE A 115 17.88 -0.69 25.26
N GLY A 116 16.55 -0.61 25.31
CA GLY A 116 15.85 0.07 26.41
C GLY A 116 16.40 1.48 26.61
N GLU A 117 16.74 1.80 27.86
CA GLU A 117 17.33 3.09 28.26
C GLU A 117 18.87 3.09 28.25
N SER A 118 19.54 2.01 27.82
CA SER A 118 21.01 1.90 27.94
C SER A 118 21.78 2.82 27.00
N GLN A 119 21.12 3.39 25.98
CA GLN A 119 21.71 4.28 24.96
C GLN A 119 20.95 5.61 24.84
N VAL A 120 20.94 6.37 25.94
CA VAL A 120 20.44 7.75 25.99
C VAL A 120 21.34 8.65 25.16
N ILE A 121 20.75 9.47 24.29
CA ILE A 121 21.49 10.37 23.38
C ILE A 121 21.29 11.85 23.72
N SER A 122 20.30 12.18 24.54
CA SER A 122 19.92 13.56 24.83
C SER A 122 19.33 13.70 26.23
N GLN A 123 19.46 14.88 26.82
CA GLN A 123 18.73 15.23 28.05
C GLN A 123 17.24 15.47 27.77
N ASN A 124 16.90 15.83 26.53
CA ASN A 124 15.52 15.91 26.09
C ASN A 124 14.96 14.48 25.92
N GLN A 125 14.20 14.03 26.92
CA GLN A 125 13.61 12.68 26.97
C GLN A 125 12.85 12.30 25.69
N LYS A 126 12.24 13.28 24.98
CA LYS A 126 11.52 13.02 23.72
C LYS A 126 12.42 12.43 22.63
N GLU A 127 13.67 12.84 22.56
CA GLU A 127 14.63 12.35 21.55
C GLU A 127 15.10 10.92 21.85
N ASN A 128 14.95 10.46 23.11
CA ASN A 128 15.30 9.10 23.50
C ASN A 128 14.17 8.08 23.23
N ARG A 129 12.93 8.54 23.10
CA ARG A 129 11.80 7.69 22.70
C ARG A 129 11.79 7.49 21.19
N ARG A 130 12.69 6.61 20.72
CA ARG A 130 12.96 6.45 19.29
C ARG A 130 13.13 4.99 18.89
N ALA A 131 13.00 4.74 17.60
CA ALA A 131 13.67 3.63 16.94
C ALA A 131 14.75 4.20 16.02
N LYS A 132 15.98 3.69 16.15
CA LYS A 132 17.07 3.97 15.23
C LYS A 132 17.04 2.92 14.13
N ILE A 133 17.09 3.36 12.89
CA ILE A 133 17.03 2.52 11.71
C ILE A 133 18.29 2.75 10.89
N PHE A 134 19.03 1.70 10.62
CA PHE A 134 20.24 1.74 9.81
C PHE A 134 19.99 0.97 8.51
N PHE A 135 19.99 1.70 7.39
CA PHE A 135 19.84 1.09 6.07
C PHE A 135 21.19 0.80 5.45
N ILE A 136 21.39 -0.43 4.97
CA ILE A 136 22.51 -0.82 4.11
C ILE A 136 21.97 -1.02 2.70
N TYR A 137 22.40 -0.19 1.76
CA TYR A 137 21.89 -0.22 0.40
C TYR A 137 22.92 0.17 -0.66
N GLU A 138 22.72 -0.32 -1.88
CA GLU A 138 23.54 0.01 -3.05
C GLU A 138 23.09 1.34 -3.69
N THR A 139 24.01 2.27 -3.93
CA THR A 139 23.68 3.56 -4.60
C THR A 139 23.92 3.54 -6.11
N ASP A 140 24.80 2.66 -6.57
CA ASP A 140 25.36 2.76 -7.93
C ASP A 140 24.60 1.92 -8.97
N ASN A 141 23.67 1.07 -8.53
CA ASN A 141 22.76 0.37 -9.41
C ASN A 141 21.36 0.97 -9.28
N LYS A 142 20.92 1.72 -10.30
CA LYS A 142 19.48 1.77 -10.57
C LYS A 142 19.04 0.32 -10.79
N SER A 143 18.05 -0.12 -10.03
CA SER A 143 17.53 -1.47 -10.12
C SER A 143 17.33 -1.89 -11.57
N ARG A 144 18.00 -2.98 -11.99
CA ARG A 144 17.84 -3.54 -13.35
C ARG A 144 16.63 -4.46 -13.45
N LEU A 145 15.79 -4.48 -12.42
CA LEU A 145 14.62 -5.34 -12.38
C LEU A 145 13.64 -4.88 -13.45
N SER A 146 13.34 -5.82 -14.34
CA SER A 146 12.29 -5.75 -15.34
C SER A 146 11.57 -7.10 -15.21
N PRO A 147 10.34 -7.14 -14.70
CA PRO A 147 9.50 -6.00 -14.32
C PRO A 147 9.86 -5.36 -12.95
N PRO A 148 9.40 -4.12 -12.67
CA PRO A 148 9.37 -3.55 -11.33
C PRO A 148 8.68 -4.49 -10.36
N LYS A 149 9.23 -4.61 -9.16
CA LYS A 149 8.65 -5.44 -8.10
C LYS A 149 7.58 -4.71 -7.30
N PHE A 150 7.60 -3.39 -7.35
CA PHE A 150 6.88 -2.57 -6.41
C PHE A 150 6.11 -1.42 -7.07
N ILE A 151 5.05 -1.00 -6.40
CA ILE A 151 4.27 0.17 -6.77
C ILE A 151 3.87 0.99 -5.56
N VAL A 152 3.90 2.31 -5.72
CA VAL A 152 3.46 3.31 -4.74
C VAL A 152 2.55 4.31 -5.42
N ILE A 153 1.46 4.64 -4.73
CA ILE A 153 0.44 5.58 -5.21
C ILE A 153 0.44 6.81 -4.33
N LYS A 154 0.52 7.97 -4.99
CA LYS A 154 0.34 9.28 -4.38
C LYS A 154 -1.02 9.83 -4.80
N THR A 155 -1.79 10.36 -3.86
CA THR A 155 -3.09 10.97 -4.14
C THR A 155 -3.09 12.41 -3.68
N ILE A 156 -3.46 13.30 -4.61
CA ILE A 156 -3.52 14.74 -4.36
C ILE A 156 -4.82 15.33 -4.91
N ASP A 157 -5.26 16.44 -4.32
CA ASP A 157 -6.34 17.25 -4.84
C ASP A 157 -5.91 17.89 -6.17
N LYS A 158 -6.71 17.70 -7.21
CA LYS A 158 -6.40 18.14 -8.57
C LYS A 158 -6.12 19.64 -8.68
N LYS A 159 -6.79 20.49 -7.89
CA LYS A 159 -6.67 21.95 -7.94
C LYS A 159 -5.60 22.47 -6.99
N THR A 160 -5.69 22.07 -5.73
CA THR A 160 -4.83 22.61 -4.66
C THR A 160 -3.49 21.88 -4.57
N LYS A 161 -3.36 20.71 -5.21
CA LYS A 161 -2.20 19.80 -5.13
C LYS A 161 -1.89 19.31 -3.72
N LYS A 162 -2.78 19.57 -2.75
CA LYS A 162 -2.65 19.09 -1.37
C LYS A 162 -2.89 17.58 -1.33
N PRO A 163 -2.19 16.86 -0.44
CA PRO A 163 -2.42 15.43 -0.29
C PRO A 163 -3.84 15.06 0.12
N ILE A 164 -4.29 13.89 -0.33
CA ILE A 164 -5.58 13.30 0.02
C ILE A 164 -5.36 11.91 0.58
N ASN A 165 -5.99 11.59 1.71
CA ASN A 165 -6.16 10.21 2.16
C ASN A 165 -7.25 9.54 1.31
N ALA A 166 -6.88 8.48 0.59
CA ALA A 166 -7.72 7.81 -0.40
C ALA A 166 -7.61 6.29 -0.26
N SER A 167 -8.69 5.59 -0.58
CA SER A 167 -8.68 4.13 -0.72
C SER A 167 -8.23 3.76 -2.12
N ILE A 168 -7.24 2.86 -2.22
CA ILE A 168 -6.65 2.42 -3.47
C ILE A 168 -7.08 0.98 -3.75
N GLY A 169 -7.55 0.71 -4.96
CA GLY A 169 -7.79 -0.64 -5.46
C GLY A 169 -6.76 -1.00 -6.54
N PHE A 170 -6.23 -2.20 -6.46
CA PHE A 170 -5.33 -2.79 -7.44
C PHE A 170 -6.05 -3.97 -8.11
N ASP A 171 -6.55 -3.74 -9.32
CA ASP A 171 -7.27 -4.70 -10.13
C ASP A 171 -6.30 -5.36 -11.11
N TYR A 172 -5.82 -6.54 -10.71
CA TYR A 172 -4.94 -7.38 -11.52
C TYR A 172 -5.78 -8.34 -12.35
N LYS A 173 -5.40 -8.54 -13.60
CA LYS A 173 -6.05 -9.57 -14.42
C LYS A 173 -5.90 -10.95 -13.78
N ASP A 174 -7.00 -11.68 -13.74
CA ASP A 174 -7.10 -13.06 -13.24
C ASP A 174 -6.64 -13.27 -11.78
N GLN A 175 -6.57 -12.21 -10.98
CA GLN A 175 -6.25 -12.30 -9.55
C GLN A 175 -7.28 -11.54 -8.71
N GLU A 176 -7.32 -11.85 -7.42
CA GLU A 176 -8.13 -11.08 -6.49
C GLU A 176 -7.62 -9.64 -6.37
N MET A 177 -8.56 -8.70 -6.43
CA MET A 177 -8.27 -7.29 -6.19
C MET A 177 -7.65 -7.10 -4.82
N ARG A 178 -6.54 -6.35 -4.77
CA ARG A 178 -5.91 -5.93 -3.51
C ARG A 178 -6.26 -4.49 -3.20
N PHE A 179 -6.26 -4.16 -1.91
CA PHE A 179 -6.65 -2.85 -1.42
C PHE A 179 -5.59 -2.22 -0.55
N ALA A 180 -5.54 -0.89 -0.59
CA ALA A 180 -4.69 -0.08 0.25
C ALA A 180 -5.36 1.23 0.62
N THR A 181 -4.68 2.03 1.43
CA THR A 181 -5.09 3.40 1.73
C THR A 181 -3.84 4.27 1.75
N THR A 182 -3.94 5.49 1.24
CA THR A 182 -2.87 6.49 1.38
C THR A 182 -2.96 7.17 2.74
N SER A 183 -1.84 7.59 3.29
CA SER A 183 -1.79 8.28 4.58
C SER A 183 -2.29 9.73 4.50
N LYS A 184 -2.11 10.53 5.56
CA LYS A 184 -2.40 11.97 5.54
C LYS A 184 -1.47 12.74 4.58
N SER A 185 -0.25 12.26 4.34
CA SER A 185 0.65 12.80 3.31
C SER A 185 0.24 12.38 1.89
N GLY A 186 -0.83 11.60 1.75
CA GLY A 186 -1.35 11.13 0.47
C GLY A 186 -0.45 10.11 -0.20
N ILE A 187 0.45 9.46 0.53
CA ILE A 187 1.34 8.42 0.00
C ILE A 187 0.86 7.05 0.51
N SER A 188 0.80 6.06 -0.36
CA SER A 188 0.52 4.67 0.03
C SER A 188 1.79 3.99 0.57
N GLY A 189 1.63 2.88 1.28
CA GLY A 189 2.74 1.92 1.43
C GLY A 189 3.20 1.39 0.07
N THR A 190 4.28 0.61 0.06
CA THR A 190 4.73 -0.11 -1.13
C THR A 190 3.96 -1.41 -1.30
N PHE A 191 3.51 -1.70 -2.51
CA PHE A 191 2.80 -2.92 -2.85
C PHE A 191 3.57 -3.72 -3.89
N GLU A 192 3.53 -5.04 -3.78
CA GLU A 192 4.10 -5.94 -4.78
C GLU A 192 3.32 -5.86 -6.10
N MET A 193 4.03 -5.77 -7.21
CA MET A 193 3.48 -5.90 -8.57
C MET A 193 3.28 -7.38 -8.88
N LEU A 194 2.03 -7.82 -8.92
CA LEU A 194 1.67 -9.25 -9.08
C LEU A 194 1.39 -9.66 -10.52
N GLY A 195 1.40 -8.71 -11.46
CA GLY A 195 1.10 -8.94 -12.86
C GLY A 195 1.34 -7.72 -13.73
N GLU A 196 1.42 -7.96 -15.04
CA GLU A 196 1.69 -6.94 -16.07
C GLU A 196 0.43 -6.16 -16.48
N GLU A 197 -0.75 -6.73 -16.26
CA GLU A 197 -2.04 -6.09 -16.50
C GLU A 197 -2.63 -5.61 -15.18
N LEU A 198 -2.36 -4.35 -14.83
CA LEU A 198 -2.79 -3.73 -13.58
C LEU A 198 -3.58 -2.45 -13.85
N LYS A 199 -4.80 -2.38 -13.29
CA LYS A 199 -5.57 -1.14 -13.18
C LYS A 199 -5.58 -0.67 -11.74
N ILE A 200 -5.42 0.63 -11.56
CA ILE A 200 -5.40 1.26 -10.25
C ILE A 200 -6.58 2.18 -10.15
N SER A 201 -7.34 2.04 -9.08
CA SER A 201 -8.41 2.95 -8.73
C SER A 201 -8.04 3.70 -7.45
N ALA A 202 -8.34 5.00 -7.39
CA ALA A 202 -8.24 5.80 -6.18
C ALA A 202 -9.59 6.45 -5.90
N SER A 203 -10.09 6.27 -4.68
CA SER A 203 -11.39 6.79 -4.26
C SER A 203 -11.29 7.50 -2.91
N ALA A 204 -11.97 8.64 -2.78
CA ALA A 204 -12.03 9.41 -1.56
C ALA A 204 -13.38 10.11 -1.43
N VAL A 205 -13.86 10.29 -0.19
CA VAL A 205 -15.14 10.95 0.07
C VAL A 205 -15.09 12.40 -0.44
N ASN A 206 -16.12 12.81 -1.19
CA ASN A 206 -16.24 14.11 -1.85
C ASN A 206 -15.22 14.36 -2.99
N TYR A 207 -14.71 13.29 -3.61
CA TYR A 207 -13.88 13.37 -4.80
C TYR A 207 -14.37 12.39 -5.88
N LEU A 208 -14.16 12.74 -7.15
CA LEU A 208 -14.27 11.77 -8.24
C LEU A 208 -13.15 10.74 -8.12
N SER A 209 -13.50 9.46 -8.25
CA SER A 209 -12.51 8.39 -8.35
C SER A 209 -11.71 8.53 -9.63
N VAL A 210 -10.43 8.17 -9.54
CA VAL A 210 -9.52 8.08 -10.68
C VAL A 210 -9.27 6.61 -10.99
N TYR A 211 -9.27 6.26 -12.27
CA TYR A 211 -8.92 4.93 -12.77
C TYR A 211 -7.73 5.08 -13.71
N TYR A 212 -6.71 4.27 -13.50
CA TYR A 212 -5.45 4.37 -14.22
C TYR A 212 -5.00 2.99 -14.65
N ASP A 213 -4.95 2.76 -15.96
CA ASP A 213 -4.34 1.58 -16.54
C ASP A 213 -2.82 1.77 -16.52
N VAL A 214 -2.10 0.92 -15.78
CA VAL A 214 -0.64 0.97 -15.72
C VAL A 214 -0.09 0.55 -17.09
N PRO A 215 0.66 1.42 -17.80
CA PRO A 215 1.17 1.05 -19.11
C PRO A 215 2.19 -0.10 -19.02
N SER A 216 2.05 -1.12 -19.88
CA SER A 216 3.03 -2.22 -19.94
C SER A 216 4.46 -1.70 -20.20
N SER A 217 4.59 -0.62 -20.99
CA SER A 217 5.89 0.03 -21.23
C SER A 217 6.53 0.65 -19.99
N ASP A 218 5.76 0.94 -18.93
CA ASP A 218 6.30 1.35 -17.65
C ASP A 218 6.80 0.17 -16.81
N ILE A 219 6.17 -1.00 -16.99
CA ILE A 219 6.52 -2.28 -16.39
C ILE A 219 7.77 -2.88 -17.05
N ASP A 220 8.06 -2.56 -18.30
CA ASP A 220 9.28 -3.04 -18.98
C ASP A 220 10.54 -2.20 -18.68
N LYS A 221 10.40 -1.12 -17.89
CA LYS A 221 11.55 -0.24 -17.57
C LYS A 221 12.36 -0.81 -16.41
N PRO A 222 13.71 -0.78 -16.48
CA PRO A 222 14.59 -1.21 -15.40
C PRO A 222 14.50 -0.22 -14.23
N ARG A 223 13.58 -0.47 -13.32
CA ARG A 223 13.39 0.24 -12.04
C ARG A 223 12.69 -0.69 -11.06
N ASP A 224 12.85 -0.42 -9.78
CA ASP A 224 12.24 -1.26 -8.77
C ASP A 224 10.80 -0.92 -8.43
N THR A 225 10.53 0.38 -8.39
CA THR A 225 9.30 0.92 -7.85
C THR A 225 8.66 1.84 -8.88
N LEU A 226 7.43 1.51 -9.25
CA LEU A 226 6.56 2.42 -9.98
C LEU A 226 5.94 3.40 -9.00
N VAL A 227 5.97 4.69 -9.34
CA VAL A 227 5.34 5.73 -8.54
C VAL A 227 4.38 6.48 -9.42
N TYR A 228 3.09 6.42 -9.10
CA TYR A 228 2.05 7.18 -9.80
C TYR A 228 1.41 8.20 -8.87
N THR A 229 1.18 9.41 -9.40
CA THR A 229 0.41 10.45 -8.72
C THR A 229 -0.96 10.54 -9.38
N LEU A 230 -2.01 10.25 -8.62
CA LEU A 230 -3.39 10.32 -9.04
C LEU A 230 -4.02 11.60 -8.50
N GLU A 231 -4.54 12.42 -9.41
CA GLU A 231 -5.15 13.72 -9.10
C GLU A 231 -6.67 13.59 -9.02
N LEU A 232 -7.21 13.73 -7.81
CA LEU A 232 -8.64 13.56 -7.55
C LEU A 232 -9.35 14.92 -7.62
N ALA A 233 -10.42 15.00 -8.41
CA ALA A 233 -11.22 16.21 -8.56
C ALA A 233 -12.28 16.29 -7.44
N LYS A 234 -12.32 17.41 -6.72
CA LYS A 234 -13.26 17.60 -5.63
C LYS A 234 -14.68 17.81 -6.15
N VAL A 235 -15.67 17.23 -5.48
CA VAL A 235 -17.08 17.31 -5.87
C VAL A 235 -18.00 17.67 -4.71
N LYS A 236 -19.22 18.06 -5.08
CA LYS A 236 -20.38 18.05 -4.19
C LYS A 236 -21.47 17.16 -4.75
N ILE A 237 -22.25 16.55 -3.86
CA ILE A 237 -23.49 15.87 -4.21
C ILE A 237 -24.53 16.92 -4.60
N THR A 238 -25.19 16.72 -5.75
CA THR A 238 -26.26 17.61 -6.25
C THR A 238 -27.65 16.98 -6.17
N GLY A 239 -27.72 15.68 -5.88
CA GLY A 239 -28.97 14.93 -5.79
C GLY A 239 -28.69 13.44 -5.61
N SER A 240 -29.73 12.67 -5.30
CA SER A 240 -29.64 11.23 -5.05
C SER A 240 -30.79 10.49 -5.71
N PHE A 241 -30.51 9.27 -6.14
CA PHE A 241 -31.48 8.29 -6.57
C PHE A 241 -31.38 7.06 -5.66
N THR A 242 -32.51 6.61 -5.15
CA THR A 242 -32.59 5.37 -4.38
C THR A 242 -33.16 4.29 -5.27
N PHE A 243 -32.37 3.25 -5.54
CA PHE A 243 -32.83 2.05 -6.21
C PHE A 243 -33.08 0.99 -5.14
N ASN A 244 -34.35 0.70 -4.90
CA ASN A 244 -34.69 -0.47 -4.10
C ASN A 244 -34.47 -1.66 -5.03
N ASN A 245 -33.66 -2.66 -4.63
CA ASN A 245 -33.54 -3.99 -5.26
C ASN A 245 -32.36 -4.24 -6.23
N ILE A 246 -31.19 -3.63 -6.03
CA ILE A 246 -29.95 -4.20 -6.61
C ILE A 246 -29.36 -5.18 -5.60
N TYR A 247 -29.44 -6.47 -5.92
CA TYR A 247 -29.06 -7.58 -5.06
C TYR A 247 -27.77 -8.26 -5.53
N PHE A 248 -27.06 -8.83 -4.56
CA PHE A 248 -25.86 -9.64 -4.77
C PHE A 248 -26.05 -11.01 -4.15
N PHE A 249 -25.34 -12.02 -4.66
CA PHE A 249 -25.23 -13.29 -3.94
C PHE A 249 -24.48 -13.08 -2.62
N THR A 250 -24.79 -13.91 -1.62
CA THR A 250 -24.21 -13.80 -0.27
C THR A 250 -22.69 -13.83 -0.35
N ASP A 251 -22.04 -12.89 0.35
CA ASP A 251 -20.56 -12.76 0.40
C ASP A 251 -19.84 -12.62 -0.96
N THR A 252 -20.57 -12.19 -2.00
CA THR A 252 -19.98 -11.91 -3.31
C THR A 252 -20.36 -10.52 -3.83
N ASP A 253 -19.66 -10.09 -4.88
CA ASP A 253 -19.97 -8.96 -5.76
C ASP A 253 -20.73 -9.39 -7.03
N GLU A 254 -21.14 -10.66 -7.14
CA GLU A 254 -21.97 -11.14 -8.24
C GLU A 254 -23.41 -10.61 -8.10
N ILE A 255 -23.83 -9.81 -9.09
CA ILE A 255 -25.16 -9.22 -9.13
C ILE A 255 -26.19 -10.29 -9.48
N LYS A 256 -27.26 -10.39 -8.70
CA LYS A 256 -28.33 -11.34 -8.99
C LYS A 256 -29.20 -10.91 -10.19
N PRO A 257 -29.71 -11.86 -11.01
CA PRO A 257 -30.58 -11.56 -12.16
C PRO A 257 -31.80 -10.70 -11.84
N GLU A 258 -32.38 -10.83 -10.63
CA GLU A 258 -33.52 -10.05 -10.16
C GLU A 258 -33.24 -8.55 -10.08
N SER A 259 -31.97 -8.15 -10.08
CA SER A 259 -31.54 -6.74 -10.11
C SER A 259 -31.65 -6.10 -11.49
N THR A 260 -31.82 -6.90 -12.55
CA THR A 260 -31.79 -6.45 -13.95
C THR A 260 -32.78 -5.30 -14.23
N PRO A 261 -34.05 -5.33 -13.76
CA PRO A 261 -34.97 -4.21 -14.00
C PRO A 261 -34.49 -2.89 -13.40
N GLU A 262 -33.88 -2.91 -12.22
CA GLU A 262 -33.35 -1.70 -11.58
C GLU A 262 -32.08 -1.19 -12.28
N LEU A 263 -31.21 -2.10 -12.70
CA LEU A 263 -30.04 -1.76 -13.51
C LEU A 263 -30.42 -1.10 -14.85
N HIS A 264 -31.48 -1.60 -15.52
CA HIS A 264 -32.01 -0.97 -16.73
C HIS A 264 -32.58 0.43 -16.47
N LYS A 265 -33.26 0.65 -15.33
CA LYS A 265 -33.72 2.00 -14.95
C LYS A 265 -32.55 2.95 -14.75
N LEU A 266 -31.50 2.51 -14.03
CA LEU A 266 -30.28 3.30 -13.83
C LEU A 266 -29.59 3.62 -15.17
N LEU A 267 -29.46 2.63 -16.06
CA LEU A 267 -28.89 2.83 -17.38
C LEU A 267 -29.70 3.84 -18.21
N ALA A 268 -31.02 3.70 -18.25
CA ALA A 268 -31.90 4.61 -18.96
C ALA A 268 -31.80 6.05 -18.43
N LEU A 269 -31.62 6.24 -17.12
CA LEU A 269 -31.38 7.55 -16.52
C LEU A 269 -30.04 8.14 -16.99
N LEU A 270 -28.98 7.35 -17.06
CA LEU A 270 -27.65 7.81 -17.49
C LEU A 270 -27.56 8.10 -18.99
N GLN A 271 -28.39 7.45 -19.80
CA GLN A 271 -28.51 7.67 -21.24
C GLN A 271 -29.37 8.89 -21.58
N ARG A 272 -30.45 9.14 -20.83
CA ARG A 272 -31.38 10.26 -21.09
C ARG A 272 -30.91 11.59 -20.52
N ASN A 273 -30.10 11.56 -19.47
CA ASN A 273 -29.77 12.74 -18.68
C ASN A 273 -28.33 13.19 -18.93
N SER A 274 -28.14 14.49 -19.14
CA SER A 274 -26.83 15.15 -19.26
C SER A 274 -26.11 15.27 -17.91
N VAL A 275 -26.34 14.33 -16.98
CA VAL A 275 -25.67 14.28 -15.68
C VAL A 275 -24.20 14.02 -15.93
N SER A 276 -23.35 14.97 -15.54
CA SER A 276 -21.91 14.89 -15.81
C SER A 276 -21.27 13.72 -15.08
N PHE A 277 -21.63 13.48 -13.81
CA PHE A 277 -21.00 12.45 -12.98
C PHE A 277 -22.02 11.81 -12.02
N ILE A 278 -21.90 10.50 -11.81
CA ILE A 278 -22.59 9.79 -10.73
C ILE A 278 -21.62 9.06 -9.80
N GLU A 279 -22.02 8.93 -8.54
CA GLU A 279 -21.35 8.12 -7.53
C GLU A 279 -22.19 6.90 -7.16
N ILE A 280 -21.59 5.72 -7.29
CA ILE A 280 -22.16 4.44 -6.92
C ILE A 280 -21.60 4.07 -5.53
N GLN A 281 -22.43 4.11 -4.50
CA GLN A 281 -22.04 3.73 -3.15
C GLN A 281 -22.53 2.32 -2.83
N GLY A 282 -21.61 1.39 -2.57
CA GLY A 282 -21.94 0.06 -2.09
C GLY A 282 -22.02 0.03 -0.57
N HIS A 283 -23.07 -0.58 -0.03
CA HIS A 283 -23.29 -0.70 1.42
C HIS A 283 -23.42 -2.16 1.85
N MET A 284 -23.11 -2.40 3.13
CA MET A 284 -23.23 -3.71 3.74
C MET A 284 -24.08 -3.67 5.01
N ASN A 285 -24.73 -4.80 5.28
CA ASN A 285 -25.31 -5.08 6.58
C ASN A 285 -24.25 -5.71 7.49
N TYR A 286 -23.79 -4.96 8.48
CA TYR A 286 -22.99 -5.49 9.59
C TYR A 286 -23.45 -4.78 10.88
N PRO A 287 -24.49 -5.32 11.55
CA PRO A 287 -25.13 -4.72 12.73
C PRO A 287 -24.14 -4.32 13.82
N LEU A 288 -24.46 -3.27 14.59
CA LEU A 288 -23.53 -2.70 15.58
C LEU A 288 -23.31 -3.55 16.84
N ASP A 289 -24.17 -4.54 17.06
CA ASP A 289 -24.03 -5.57 18.09
C ASP A 289 -23.05 -6.70 17.68
N ARG A 290 -22.61 -6.73 16.42
CA ARG A 290 -21.57 -7.67 15.98
C ARG A 290 -20.16 -7.12 16.26
N PRO A 291 -19.24 -7.96 16.77
CA PRO A 291 -17.89 -7.55 17.10
C PRO A 291 -17.11 -7.16 15.84
N MET A 292 -16.70 -5.90 15.74
CA MET A 292 -15.86 -5.41 14.65
C MET A 292 -14.38 -5.52 15.01
N ASN A 293 -13.64 -6.36 14.28
CA ASN A 293 -12.17 -6.38 14.31
C ASN A 293 -11.60 -5.80 13.01
N ALA A 294 -10.27 -5.59 12.95
CA ALA A 294 -9.62 -4.99 11.79
C ALA A 294 -9.81 -5.79 10.49
N ILE A 295 -9.74 -7.13 10.58
CA ILE A 295 -9.93 -8.03 9.43
C ILE A 295 -11.35 -7.89 8.88
N GLN A 296 -12.35 -7.91 9.76
CA GLN A 296 -13.75 -7.78 9.39
C GLN A 296 -14.06 -6.38 8.84
N SER A 297 -13.47 -5.34 9.43
CA SER A 297 -13.63 -3.96 8.96
C SER A 297 -13.10 -3.81 7.54
N GLN A 298 -11.92 -4.38 7.27
CA GLN A 298 -11.31 -4.40 5.95
C GLN A 298 -12.17 -5.20 4.96
N TYR A 299 -12.54 -6.45 5.28
CA TYR A 299 -13.42 -7.27 4.45
C TYR A 299 -14.72 -6.54 4.09
N ASN A 300 -15.37 -5.88 5.07
CA ASN A 300 -16.61 -5.15 4.82
C ASN A 300 -16.40 -3.96 3.88
N LYS A 301 -15.28 -3.26 4.02
CA LYS A 301 -14.92 -2.15 3.13
C LYS A 301 -14.69 -2.67 1.71
N GLU A 302 -13.90 -3.73 1.55
CA GLU A 302 -13.56 -4.34 0.26
C GLU A 302 -14.79 -4.93 -0.46
N LEU A 303 -15.62 -5.72 0.22
CA LEU A 303 -16.82 -6.30 -0.39
C LEU A 303 -17.81 -5.22 -0.83
N SER A 304 -18.01 -4.18 0.01
CA SER A 304 -18.86 -3.06 -0.37
C SER A 304 -18.31 -2.29 -1.59
N TYR A 305 -16.99 -2.20 -1.71
CA TYR A 305 -16.31 -1.60 -2.86
C TYR A 305 -16.47 -2.45 -4.12
N LYS A 306 -16.19 -3.76 -4.04
CA LYS A 306 -16.34 -4.71 -5.16
C LYS A 306 -17.77 -4.72 -5.71
N ARG A 307 -18.78 -4.66 -4.83
CA ARG A 307 -20.19 -4.52 -5.23
C ARG A 307 -20.49 -3.24 -6.00
N ALA A 308 -19.94 -2.10 -5.54
CA ALA A 308 -20.08 -0.84 -6.26
C ALA A 308 -19.38 -0.90 -7.63
N LYS A 309 -18.20 -1.54 -7.70
CA LYS A 309 -17.48 -1.82 -8.95
C LYS A 309 -18.27 -2.70 -9.91
N ALA A 310 -18.91 -3.77 -9.43
CA ALA A 310 -19.69 -4.66 -10.30
C ALA A 310 -20.80 -3.90 -11.06
N ILE A 311 -21.41 -2.90 -10.41
CA ILE A 311 -22.41 -2.03 -11.04
C ILE A 311 -21.76 -1.05 -12.01
N ASN A 312 -20.61 -0.46 -11.63
CA ASN A 312 -19.81 0.34 -12.55
C ASN A 312 -19.48 -0.45 -13.83
N ASP A 313 -18.99 -1.67 -13.69
CA ASP A 313 -18.57 -2.54 -14.80
C ASP A 313 -19.76 -2.96 -15.67
N TYR A 314 -20.94 -3.18 -15.06
CA TYR A 314 -22.18 -3.37 -15.80
C TYR A 314 -22.53 -2.13 -16.66
N LEU A 315 -22.46 -0.93 -16.09
CA LEU A 315 -22.79 0.32 -16.79
C LEU A 315 -21.78 0.62 -17.91
N VAL A 316 -20.49 0.39 -17.67
CA VAL A 316 -19.44 0.57 -18.69
C VAL A 316 -19.63 -0.41 -19.84
N ARG A 317 -19.88 -1.69 -19.57
CA ARG A 317 -20.21 -2.69 -20.61
C ARG A 317 -21.48 -2.33 -21.38
N SER A 318 -22.40 -1.61 -20.73
CA SER A 318 -23.63 -1.11 -21.35
C SER A 318 -23.46 0.23 -22.09
N GLY A 319 -22.22 0.72 -22.23
CA GLY A 319 -21.88 1.90 -23.03
C GLY A 319 -21.81 3.23 -22.27
N VAL A 320 -21.86 3.23 -20.94
CA VAL A 320 -21.64 4.45 -20.14
C VAL A 320 -20.14 4.72 -20.01
N ASP A 321 -19.70 5.94 -20.35
CA ASP A 321 -18.29 6.33 -20.20
C ASP A 321 -17.83 6.24 -18.73
N GLN A 322 -16.76 5.49 -18.48
CA GLN A 322 -16.13 5.33 -17.16
C GLN A 322 -15.82 6.68 -16.47
N LYS A 323 -15.51 7.72 -17.25
CA LYS A 323 -15.22 9.07 -16.71
C LYS A 323 -16.42 9.71 -16.04
N ARG A 324 -17.65 9.24 -16.34
CA ARG A 324 -18.89 9.71 -15.69
C ARG A 324 -19.20 8.95 -14.40
N LEU A 325 -18.44 7.92 -14.07
CA LEU A 325 -18.74 6.98 -12.99
C LEU A 325 -17.64 7.01 -11.92
N THR A 326 -18.01 7.34 -10.69
CA THR A 326 -17.19 7.09 -9.50
C THR A 326 -17.87 6.02 -8.64
N TYR A 327 -17.10 5.14 -8.01
CA TYR A 327 -17.67 4.16 -7.08
C TYR A 327 -16.86 4.05 -5.79
N VAL A 328 -17.58 3.89 -4.67
CA VAL A 328 -17.02 3.92 -3.32
C VAL A 328 -17.64 2.82 -2.48
N GLY A 329 -16.81 2.10 -1.72
CA GLY A 329 -17.25 1.14 -0.71
C GLY A 329 -17.51 1.83 0.61
N MET A 330 -18.77 1.86 1.05
CA MET A 330 -19.19 2.52 2.29
C MET A 330 -19.22 1.59 3.50
N SER A 331 -18.90 0.31 3.33
CA SER A 331 -18.95 -0.69 4.39
C SER A 331 -20.32 -0.66 5.11
N ASN A 332 -20.35 -0.83 6.44
CA ASN A 332 -21.53 -0.68 7.30
C ASN A 332 -21.67 0.74 7.91
N SER A 333 -20.89 1.72 7.44
CA SER A 333 -20.86 3.07 8.04
C SER A 333 -22.17 3.86 7.89
N ARG A 334 -23.01 3.50 6.92
CA ARG A 334 -24.29 4.15 6.59
C ARG A 334 -25.45 3.15 6.54
N MET A 335 -25.51 2.23 7.50
CA MET A 335 -26.69 1.37 7.66
C MET A 335 -27.94 2.21 7.95
N LYS A 336 -29.05 1.88 7.29
CA LYS A 336 -30.38 2.45 7.58
C LYS A 336 -30.91 1.91 8.92
N PHE A 337 -30.66 0.63 9.19
CA PHE A 337 -31.02 -0.03 10.44
C PHE A 337 -29.75 -0.47 11.17
N LYS A 338 -29.41 0.20 12.28
CA LYS A 338 -28.23 -0.15 13.08
C LYS A 338 -28.34 -1.52 13.74
N PHE A 339 -29.57 -1.93 14.05
CA PHE A 339 -29.95 -3.21 14.66
C PHE A 339 -31.14 -3.78 13.87
N PRO A 340 -30.91 -4.39 12.70
CA PRO A 340 -31.99 -4.94 11.88
C PRO A 340 -32.65 -6.12 12.60
N ALA A 341 -33.97 -6.07 12.75
CA ALA A 341 -34.77 -7.10 13.40
C ALA A 341 -35.38 -8.11 12.42
N SER A 342 -35.17 -7.93 11.11
CA SER A 342 -35.73 -8.81 10.08
C SER A 342 -34.84 -8.87 8.85
N LYS A 343 -35.05 -9.92 8.03
CA LYS A 343 -34.32 -10.08 6.77
C LYS A 343 -34.53 -8.89 5.83
N ALA A 344 -35.74 -8.36 5.78
CA ALA A 344 -36.05 -7.18 4.98
C ALA A 344 -35.23 -5.94 5.41
N GLN A 345 -35.00 -5.75 6.71
CA GLN A 345 -34.15 -4.65 7.20
C GLN A 345 -32.67 -4.88 6.88
N GLU A 346 -32.18 -6.12 7.01
CA GLU A 346 -30.81 -6.46 6.57
C GLU A 346 -30.62 -6.20 5.07
N ASP A 347 -31.60 -6.58 4.25
CA ASP A 347 -31.56 -6.41 2.80
C ASP A 347 -31.59 -4.92 2.42
N GLN A 348 -32.33 -4.09 3.17
CA GLN A 348 -32.27 -2.63 3.01
C GLN A 348 -30.91 -2.02 3.40
N ASN A 349 -30.12 -2.68 4.27
CA ASN A 349 -28.75 -2.26 4.56
C ASN A 349 -27.78 -2.68 3.44
N LYS A 350 -27.97 -3.86 2.83
CA LYS A 350 -27.22 -4.38 1.67
C LYS A 350 -27.71 -3.75 0.37
N ARG A 351 -27.53 -2.45 0.26
CA ARG A 351 -28.05 -1.64 -0.85
C ARG A 351 -26.93 -0.98 -1.64
N VAL A 352 -27.34 -0.39 -2.76
CA VAL A 352 -26.51 0.55 -3.52
C VAL A 352 -27.25 1.87 -3.62
N GLU A 353 -26.53 2.95 -3.34
CA GLU A 353 -27.04 4.31 -3.47
C GLU A 353 -26.34 5.00 -4.65
N ILE A 354 -27.11 5.76 -5.43
CA ILE A 354 -26.58 6.50 -6.57
C ILE A 354 -26.72 7.99 -6.30
N TYR A 355 -25.63 8.72 -6.38
CA TYR A 355 -25.64 10.17 -6.22
C TYR A 355 -25.24 10.85 -7.52
N THR A 356 -25.82 12.02 -7.80
CA THR A 356 -25.33 12.91 -8.86
C THR A 356 -24.29 13.84 -8.26
N LEU A 357 -23.21 14.08 -9.00
CA LEU A 357 -22.10 14.90 -8.55
C LEU A 357 -21.86 16.09 -9.48
N LYS A 358 -21.29 17.15 -8.90
CA LYS A 358 -20.73 18.29 -9.62
C LYS A 358 -19.34 18.62 -9.08
N GLU A 359 -18.35 18.72 -9.96
CA GLU A 359 -16.99 19.20 -9.63
C GLU A 359 -17.04 20.63 -9.10
N ILE A 360 -16.25 20.92 -8.06
CA ILE A 360 -16.20 22.22 -7.36
C ILE A 360 -14.82 22.82 -7.34
#